data_AF-X1U2L1-F1
#
_entry.id   AF-X1U2L1-F1
#
_cell.length_a   1.000
_cell.length_b   1.000
_cell.length_c   1.000
_cell.angle_alpha   90.00
_cell.angle_beta   90.00
_cell.angle_gamma   90.00
#
_symmetry.space_group_name_H-M   'P 1'
#
loop_
_entity.id
_entity.type
_entity.pdbx_description
1 polymer ?
#
loop_
_entity_poly.entity_id
_entity_poly.type
_entity_poly.pdbx_seq_one_letter_code
_entity_poly.pdbx_strand_id
1 'polypeptide(L)'
;MPDLELHCGRTSFSRDGIDVSYYDPEGNVLNHGFKKRYLTWLKKRGENIIYLGDGLSDLEAARQADHVFATGHLLDLLNTHSIARSAFS
;
A
#
# COMPACT_ATOMS: atom_id res chain seq x y z
N MET A 1 -12.12 15.74 8.62
CA MET A 1 -11.92 14.34 9.07
C MET A 1 -10.88 14.36 10.19
N PRO A 2 -11.29 14.54 11.45
CA PRO A 2 -10.36 14.49 12.58
C PRO A 2 -9.79 13.08 12.84
N ASP A 3 -10.47 12.03 12.37
CA ASP A 3 -10.09 10.63 12.65
C ASP A 3 -9.30 9.95 11.52
N LEU A 4 -8.81 10.71 10.53
CA LEU A 4 -8.03 10.16 9.42
C LEU A 4 -6.57 9.93 9.87
N GLU A 5 -6.17 8.67 9.91
CA GLU A 5 -4.77 8.29 10.13
C GLU A 5 -4.00 8.28 8.79
N LEU A 6 -2.96 9.11 8.67
CA LEU A 6 -2.17 9.25 7.44
C LEU A 6 -0.77 8.67 7.62
N HIS A 7 -0.42 7.73 6.73
CA HIS A 7 0.91 7.15 6.63
C HIS A 7 1.44 7.30 5.21
N CYS A 8 2.55 8.03 5.05
CA CYS A 8 3.14 8.31 3.74
C CYS A 8 4.67 8.31 3.80
N GLY A 9 5.31 8.19 2.62
CA GLY A 9 6.74 8.47 2.51
C GLY A 9 7.03 9.92 2.91
N ARG A 10 8.12 10.13 3.64
CA ARG A 10 8.63 11.47 3.96
C ARG A 10 9.60 11.88 2.86
N THR A 11 9.35 13.06 2.31
CA THR A 11 10.17 13.62 1.24
C THR A 11 10.98 14.79 1.79
N SER A 12 12.27 14.83 1.48
CA SER A 12 13.14 16.00 1.69
C SER A 12 13.77 16.42 0.37
N PHE A 13 13.96 17.72 0.22
CA PHE A 13 14.57 18.31 -0.96
C PHE A 13 15.95 18.85 -0.59
N SER A 14 16.97 18.48 -1.37
CA SER A 14 18.34 18.95 -1.21
C SER A 14 18.86 19.53 -2.53
N ARG A 15 20.07 20.09 -2.51
CA ARG A 15 20.74 20.49 -3.76
C ARG A 15 21.05 19.31 -4.68
N ASP A 16 21.08 18.11 -4.11
CA ASP A 16 21.43 16.86 -4.79
C ASP A 16 20.20 16.10 -5.32
N GLY A 17 18.98 16.54 -4.96
CA GLY A 17 17.74 16.00 -5.51
C GLY A 17 16.61 15.84 -4.50
N ILE A 18 15.83 14.78 -4.70
CA ILE A 18 14.67 14.41 -3.87
C ILE A 18 15.01 13.11 -3.13
N ASP A 19 15.03 13.18 -1.81
CA ASP A 19 15.19 12.02 -0.94
C ASP A 19 13.83 11.59 -0.39
N VAL A 20 13.51 10.30 -0.50
CA VAL A 20 12.26 9.74 0.03
C VAL A 20 12.58 8.64 1.03
N SER A 21 12.10 8.80 2.26
CA SER A 21 12.22 7.82 3.34
C SER A 21 10.85 7.26 3.72
N TYR A 22 10.77 5.94 3.90
CA TYR A 22 9.57 5.27 4.40
C TYR A 22 9.83 4.79 5.83
N TYR A 23 8.80 4.81 6.66
CA TYR A 23 8.88 4.37 8.05
C TYR A 23 7.85 3.27 8.29
N ASP A 24 8.15 2.35 9.19
CA ASP A 24 7.17 1.41 9.72
C ASP A 24 6.30 2.09 10.81
N PRO A 25 5.23 1.44 11.28
CA PRO A 25 4.39 1.96 12.36
C PRO A 25 5.14 2.26 13.67
N GLU A 26 6.32 1.64 13.87
CA GLU A 26 7.19 1.84 15.02
C GLU A 26 8.22 2.97 14.81
N GLY A 27 8.28 3.57 13.63
CA GLY A 27 9.19 4.68 13.29
C GLY A 27 10.57 4.25 12.78
N ASN A 28 10.78 2.97 12.45
CA ASN A 28 12.01 2.48 11.84
C ASN A 28 12.00 2.71 10.33
N VAL A 29 13.16 3.01 9.75
CA VAL A 29 13.29 3.20 8.29
C VAL A 29 13.06 1.88 7.55
N LEU A 30 12.23 1.92 6.51
CA LEU A 30 11.94 0.82 5.61
C LEU A 30 12.54 1.08 4.23
N ASN A 31 13.30 0.11 3.74
CA ASN A 31 13.82 0.13 2.36
C ASN A 31 12.92 -0.64 1.38
N HIS A 32 11.95 -1.41 1.89
CA HIS A 32 11.04 -2.22 1.07
C HIS A 32 9.75 -2.54 1.82
N GLY A 33 8.69 -2.86 1.08
CA GLY A 33 7.47 -3.45 1.64
C GLY A 33 6.62 -2.51 2.49
N PHE A 34 6.77 -1.19 2.35
CA PHE A 34 5.99 -0.18 3.08
C PHE A 34 4.49 -0.50 3.14
N LYS A 35 3.84 -0.67 1.98
CA LYS A 35 2.40 -0.95 1.88
C LYS A 35 2.00 -2.26 2.57
N LYS A 36 2.80 -3.32 2.41
CA LYS A 36 2.58 -4.64 3.04
C LYS A 36 2.74 -4.61 4.56
N ARG A 37 3.72 -3.85 5.06
CA ARG A 37 3.97 -3.67 6.50
C ARG A 37 2.79 -3.00 7.17
N TYR A 38 2.28 -1.91 6.59
CA TYR A 38 1.10 -1.21 7.10
C TYR A 38 -0.15 -2.07 7.04
N LEU A 39 -0.37 -2.81 5.95
CA LEU A 39 -1.50 -3.73 5.87
C LEU A 39 -1.46 -4.79 6.98
N THR A 40 -0.29 -5.38 7.24
CA THR A 40 -0.12 -6.37 8.32
C THR A 40 -0.40 -5.76 9.69
N TRP A 41 0.05 -4.53 9.91
CA TRP A 41 -0.19 -3.80 11.15
C TRP A 41 -1.66 -3.44 11.35
N LEU A 42 -2.36 -2.99 10.30
CA LEU A 42 -3.80 -2.72 10.34
C LEU A 42 -4.61 -4.00 10.58
N LYS A 43 -4.24 -5.12 9.96
CA LYS A 43 -4.90 -6.42 10.22
C LYS A 43 -4.80 -6.86 11.69
N LYS A 44 -3.67 -6.58 12.36
CA LYS A 44 -3.52 -6.87 13.81
C LYS A 44 -4.45 -6.03 14.69
N ARG A 45 -4.95 -4.90 14.19
CA ARG A 45 -5.94 -4.06 14.88
C ARG A 45 -7.38 -4.53 14.70
N GLY A 46 -7.60 -5.62 13.95
CA GLY A 46 -8.93 -6.20 13.74
C GLY A 46 -9.72 -5.57 12.60
N GLU A 47 -9.05 -4.83 11.72
CA GLU A 47 -9.70 -4.08 10.65
C GLU A 47 -9.91 -4.94 9.39
N ASN A 48 -11.11 -4.89 8.79
CA ASN A 48 -11.33 -5.33 7.41
C ASN A 48 -10.65 -4.35 6.46
N ILE A 49 -9.74 -4.84 5.62
CA ILE A 49 -8.91 -4.00 4.76
C ILE A 49 -9.51 -3.93 3.35
N ILE A 50 -9.95 -2.73 2.97
CA ILE A 50 -10.21 -2.37 1.58
C ILE A 50 -8.93 -1.75 1.02
N TYR A 51 -8.41 -2.33 -0.06
CA TYR A 51 -7.21 -1.88 -0.72
C TYR A 51 -7.52 -1.26 -2.07
N LEU A 52 -6.93 -0.10 -2.35
CA LEU A 52 -7.02 0.61 -3.62
C LEU A 52 -5.61 0.81 -4.19
N GLY A 53 -5.39 0.46 -5.46
CA GLY A 53 -4.09 0.64 -6.10
C GLY A 53 -4.10 0.48 -7.61
N ASP A 54 -2.97 0.79 -8.24
CA ASP A 54 -2.83 0.84 -9.70
C ASP A 54 -1.50 0.27 -10.22
N GLY A 55 -0.49 0.09 -9.36
CA GLY A 55 0.87 -0.25 -9.78
C GLY A 55 1.40 -1.58 -9.24
N LEU A 56 2.61 -1.94 -9.69
CA LEU A 56 3.32 -3.15 -9.23
C LEU A 56 3.61 -3.12 -7.72
N SER A 57 3.93 -1.94 -7.18
CA SER A 57 4.25 -1.76 -5.75
C SER A 57 3.11 -2.17 -4.80
N ASP A 58 1.90 -2.24 -5.35
CA ASP A 58 0.67 -2.52 -4.63
C ASP A 58 0.37 -4.01 -4.53
N LEU A 59 0.91 -4.83 -5.45
CA LEU A 59 0.55 -6.24 -5.63
C LEU A 59 0.63 -7.04 -4.33
N GLU A 60 1.76 -6.93 -3.62
CA GLU A 60 2.01 -7.69 -2.40
C GLU A 60 1.03 -7.33 -1.28
N ALA A 61 0.61 -6.06 -1.19
CA ALA A 61 -0.37 -5.63 -0.20
C ALA A 61 -1.79 -6.00 -0.66
N ALA A 62 -2.15 -5.72 -1.91
CA ALA A 62 -3.44 -6.08 -2.49
C ALA A 62 -3.77 -7.58 -2.31
N ARG A 63 -2.80 -8.47 -2.54
CA ARG A 63 -2.96 -9.93 -2.35
C ARG A 63 -3.38 -10.37 -0.95
N GLN A 64 -3.10 -9.54 0.05
CA GLN A 64 -3.37 -9.84 1.46
C GLN A 64 -4.56 -9.04 2.00
N ALA A 65 -5.15 -8.15 1.22
CA ALA A 65 -6.33 -7.40 1.62
C ALA A 65 -7.59 -8.26 1.53
N ASP A 66 -8.64 -7.87 2.25
CA ASP A 66 -9.91 -8.60 2.26
C ASP A 66 -10.76 -8.22 1.05
N HIS A 67 -10.65 -6.97 0.60
CA HIS A 67 -11.20 -6.47 -0.65
C HIS A 67 -10.17 -5.65 -1.42
N VAL A 68 -10.13 -5.83 -2.74
CA VAL A 68 -9.23 -5.09 -3.62
C VAL A 68 -10.02 -4.43 -4.73
N PHE A 69 -9.77 -3.14 -4.91
CA PHE A 69 -10.13 -2.40 -6.10
C PHE A 69 -8.86 -1.95 -6.83
N ALA A 70 -8.71 -2.42 -8.06
CA ALA A 70 -7.51 -2.18 -8.84
C ALA A 70 -7.84 -1.47 -10.15
N THR A 71 -6.88 -0.68 -10.63
CA THR A 71 -6.83 -0.16 -12.00
C THR A 71 -5.44 -0.39 -12.57
N GLY A 72 -5.20 0.03 -13.82
CA GLY A 72 -3.87 0.05 -14.43
C GLY A 72 -3.14 -1.30 -14.36
N HIS A 73 -1.83 -1.25 -14.08
CA HIS A 73 -0.98 -2.43 -14.10
C HIS A 73 -1.32 -3.43 -12.98
N LEU A 74 -1.80 -2.95 -11.82
CA LEU A 74 -2.26 -3.84 -10.75
C LEU A 74 -3.43 -4.73 -11.21
N LEU A 75 -4.34 -4.18 -12.00
CA LEU A 75 -5.49 -4.93 -12.55
C LEU A 75 -5.04 -6.11 -13.41
N ASP A 76 -4.04 -5.88 -14.26
CA ASP A 76 -3.44 -6.90 -15.13
C ASP A 76 -2.71 -7.99 -14.33
N LEU A 77 -1.96 -7.58 -13.30
CA LEU A 77 -1.26 -8.50 -12.41
C LEU A 77 -2.23 -9.41 -11.65
N LEU A 78 -3.31 -8.85 -11.09
CA LEU A 78 -4.31 -9.62 -10.36
C LEU A 78 -5.07 -10.62 -11.25
N ASN A 79 -5.31 -10.28 -12.52
CA ASN A 79 -5.85 -11.20 -13.52
C ASN A 79 -4.94 -12.41 -13.75
N THR A 80 -3.64 -12.15 -13.90
CA THR A 80 -2.65 -13.18 -14.22
C THR A 80 -2.51 -14.20 -13.08
N HIS A 81 -2.74 -13.78 -11.84
CA HIS A 81 -2.60 -14.61 -10.65
C HIS A 81 -3.89 -15.24 -10.13
N SER A 82 -5.02 -15.11 -10.85
CA SER A 82 -6.34 -15.66 -10.47
C SER A 82 -6.81 -15.27 -9.06
N ILE A 83 -6.53 -14.03 -8.64
CA ILE A 83 -6.94 -13.52 -7.33
C ILE A 83 -8.32 -12.84 -7.47
N ALA A 84 -9.25 -13.21 -6.59
CA ALA A 84 -10.58 -12.59 -6.55
C ALA A 84 -10.46 -11.07 -6.30
N ARG A 85 -11.15 -10.26 -7.13
CA ARG A 85 -11.12 -8.79 -7.05
C ARG A 85 -12.41 -8.15 -7.54
N SER A 86 -12.68 -6.93 -7.05
CA SER A 86 -13.69 -6.03 -7.60
C SER A 86 -13.01 -5.00 -8.51
N ALA A 87 -13.55 -4.77 -9.71
CA ALA A 87 -13.03 -3.74 -10.61
C ALA A 87 -13.90 -2.47 -10.53
N PHE A 88 -13.30 -1.30 -10.71
CA PHE A 88 -14.07 -0.09 -11.03
C PHE A 88 -14.43 -0.14 -12.52
N SER A 89 -15.72 -0.03 -12.82
CA SER A 89 -16.29 0.12 -14.18
C SER A 89 -16.49 1.58 -14.53
#